data_AF-A0A1Y3W7V7-F1
#
_entry.id   AF-A0A1Y3W7V7-F1
#
_cell.length_a   1.000
_cell.length_b   1.000
_cell.length_c   1.000
_cell.angle_alpha   90.00
_cell.angle_beta   90.00
_cell.angle_gamma   90.00
#
_symmetry.space_group_name_H-M   'P 1'
#
loop_
_entity.id
_entity.type
_entity.pdbx_description
1 polymer ?
#
loop_
_entity_poly.entity_id
_entity_poly.type
_entity_poly.pdbx_seq_one_letter_code
_entity_poly.pdbx_strand_id
1 'polypeptide(L)' 'MPATIYGIEKFLGSSLIKGIGQKFVKRIVQQFGTDTIAVIEDDIGHLFEVEGIRKKRVQMVREN' A
#
# COMPACT_ATOMS: atom_id res chain seq x y z
N MET A 1 4.60 -0.49 19.69
CA MET A 1 5.72 0.00 18.87
C MET A 1 5.11 0.96 17.85
N PRO A 2 5.58 2.21 17.70
CA PRO A 2 4.96 3.13 16.74
C PRO A 2 5.28 2.63 15.33
N ALA A 3 4.24 2.43 14.52
CA ALA A 3 4.42 2.14 13.11
C ALA A 3 5.03 3.40 12.47
N THR A 4 6.35 3.39 12.26
CA THR A 4 7.00 4.47 11.52
C THR A 4 6.72 4.25 10.03
N ILE A 5 6.51 5.35 9.30
CA ILE A 5 6.37 5.39 7.83
C ILE A 5 7.41 4.48 7.16
N TYR A 6 8.66 4.52 7.63
CA TYR A 6 9.74 3.66 7.13
C TYR A 6 9.51 2.16 7.35
N GLY A 7 8.99 1.77 8.52
CA GLY A 7 8.64 0.38 8.82
C GLY A 7 7.50 -0.12 7.92
N ILE A 8 6.50 0.73 7.70
CA ILE A 8 5.37 0.45 6.81
C ILE A 8 5.85 0.29 5.36
N GLU A 9 6.69 1.20 4.85
CA GLU A 9 7.27 1.07 3.51
C GLU A 9 8.03 -0.24 3.32
N LYS A 10 8.85 -0.61 4.31
CA LYS A 10 9.64 -1.84 4.28
C LYS A 10 8.76 -3.09 4.36
N PHE A 11 7.68 -3.03 5.13
CA PHE A 11 6.72 -4.11 5.28
C PHE A 11 5.92 -4.35 3.99
N LEU A 12 5.38 -3.28 3.39
CA LEU A 12 4.64 -3.32 2.14
C LEU A 12 5.51 -3.75 0.95
N GLY A 13 6.75 -3.26 0.91
CA GLY A 13 7.69 -3.64 -0.13
C GLY A 13 8.20 -5.08 -0.03
N SER A 14 8.07 -5.74 1.13
CA SER A 14 8.64 -7.08 1.37
C SER A 14 7.63 -8.21 1.41
N SER A 15 6.41 -8.00 1.94
CA SER A 15 5.53 -9.12 2.29
C SER A 15 4.11 -9.03 1.75
N LEU A 16 3.49 -7.84 1.69
CA LEU A 16 2.02 -7.79 1.64
C LEU A 16 1.41 -7.56 0.25
N ILE A 17 2.16 -6.98 -0.69
CA ILE A 17 1.58 -6.60 -1.98
C ILE A 17 2.42 -7.07 -3.18
N LYS A 18 2.21 -8.32 -3.59
CA LYS A 18 2.77 -8.85 -4.83
C LYS A 18 2.19 -8.07 -6.03
N GLY A 19 3.04 -7.30 -6.72
CA GLY A 19 2.67 -6.53 -7.91
C GLY A 19 2.66 -5.01 -7.75
N ILE A 20 2.80 -4.50 -6.52
CA ILE A 20 3.02 -3.07 -6.24
C ILE A 20 4.52 -2.82 -6.05
N GLY A 21 5.14 -2.12 -6.99
CA GLY A 21 6.56 -1.77 -6.90
C GLY A 21 6.85 -0.70 -5.85
N GLN A 22 8.11 -0.59 -5.40
CA GLN A 22 8.55 0.38 -4.38
C GLN A 22 8.10 1.83 -4.64
N LYS A 23 8.02 2.26 -5.90
CA LYS A 23 7.51 3.61 -6.26
C LYS A 23 6.08 3.85 -5.78
N PHE A 24 5.23 2.83 -5.81
CA PHE A 24 3.86 2.94 -5.31
C PHE A 24 3.79 2.82 -3.82
N VAL A 25 4.56 1.92 -3.21
CA VAL A 25 4.66 1.84 -1.75
C VAL A 25 4.99 3.21 -1.17
N LYS A 26 5.99 3.91 -1.72
CA LYS A 26 6.32 5.29 -1.32
C LYS A 26 5.15 6.26 -1.49
N ARG A 27 4.38 6.16 -2.58
CA ARG A 27 3.21 7.03 -2.82
C ARG A 27 2.08 6.76 -1.83
N ILE A 28 1.80 5.50 -1.57
CA ILE A 28 0.76 5.07 -0.62
C ILE A 28 1.14 5.58 0.77
N VAL A 29 2.38 5.35 1.21
CA VAL A 29 2.83 5.81 2.52
C VAL A 29 2.99 7.34 2.57
N GLN A 30 3.24 8.02 1.45
CA GLN A 30 3.14 9.49 1.40
C GLN A 30 1.71 10.00 1.52
N GLN A 31 0.74 9.30 0.93
CA GLN A 31 -0.67 9.69 0.93
C GLN A 31 -1.33 9.42 2.29
N PHE A 32 -1.16 8.21 2.81
CA PHE A 32 -1.86 7.72 4.00
C PHE A 32 -0.96 7.68 5.25
N GLY A 33 0.36 7.82 5.10
CA GLY A 33 1.27 7.85 6.24
C GLY A 33 1.20 6.57 7.06
N THR A 34 1.00 6.75 8.37
CA THR A 34 0.82 5.65 9.33
C THR A 34 -0.47 4.87 9.13
N ASP A 35 -1.47 5.49 8.51
CA ASP A 35 -2.78 4.88 8.29
C ASP A 35 -2.80 3.92 7.11
N THR A 36 -1.69 3.85 6.36
CA THR A 36 -1.54 2.92 5.24
C THR A 36 -1.88 1.48 5.61
N ILE A 37 -1.44 1.01 6.79
CA ILE A 37 -1.72 -0.37 7.24
C ILE A 37 -3.23 -0.53 7.46
N ALA A 38 -3.87 0.41 8.15
CA ALA A 38 -5.30 0.39 8.39
C ALA A 38 -6.09 0.42 7.07
N VAL A 39 -5.70 1.28 6.13
CA VAL A 39 -6.30 1.32 4.79
C VAL A 39 -6.18 -0.02 4.07
N ILE A 40 -5.05 -0.71 4.16
CA ILE A 40 -4.86 -1.99 3.47
C ILE A 40 -5.61 -3.13 4.16
N GLU A 41 -5.73 -3.10 5.49
CA GLU A 41 -6.49 -4.11 6.24
C GLU A 41 -8.00 -3.91 6.14
N ASP A 42 -8.46 -2.65 6.13
CA ASP A 42 -9.88 -2.28 6.20
C ASP A 42 -10.48 -2.11 4.78
N ASP A 43 -9.85 -1.32 3.91
CA ASP A 43 -10.32 -1.13 2.54
C ASP A 43 -9.19 -0.77 1.54
N ILE A 44 -8.64 -1.81 0.92
CA ILE A 44 -7.70 -1.72 -0.22
C ILE A 44 -8.24 -0.84 -1.37
N GLY A 45 -9.55 -0.60 -1.45
CA GLY A 45 -10.16 0.31 -2.41
C GLY A 45 -9.61 1.74 -2.36
N HIS A 46 -9.21 2.24 -1.19
CA HIS A 46 -8.61 3.58 -1.10
C HIS A 46 -7.25 3.67 -1.79
N LEU A 47 -6.55 2.55 -2.02
CA LEU A 47 -5.34 2.57 -2.85
C LEU A 47 -5.62 3.05 -4.28
N PHE A 48 -6.87 2.99 -4.77
CA PHE A 48 -7.25 3.58 -6.06
C PHE A 48 -7.18 5.10 -6.10
N GLU A 49 -7.24 5.77 -4.95
CA GLU A 49 -7.12 7.22 -4.87
C GLU A 49 -5.67 7.69 -5.06
N VAL A 50 -4.69 6.80 -4.87
CA VAL A 50 -3.29 7.10 -5.07
C VAL A 50 -3.00 7.25 -6.56
N GLU A 51 -2.58 8.44 -6.94
CA GLU A 51 -2.33 8.79 -8.33
C GLU A 51 -1.34 7.79 -8.97
N GLY A 52 -1.76 7.16 -10.07
CA GLY A 52 -1.00 6.15 -10.79
C GLY A 52 -1.39 4.69 -10.48
N ILE A 53 -2.11 4.41 -9.38
CA ILE A 53 -2.59 3.04 -9.09
C ILE A 53 -3.76 2.72 -10.02
N ARG A 54 -3.50 1.95 -11.07
CA ARG A 54 -4.57 1.46 -11.97
C ARG A 54 -5.31 0.27 -11.35
N LYS A 55 -6.62 0.17 -11.65
CA LYS A 55 -7.51 -0.96 -11.30
C LYS A 55 -6.88 -2.35 -11.49
N LYS A 56 -6.18 -2.55 -12.60
CA LYS A 56 -5.45 -3.79 -12.90
C LYS A 56 -4.39 -4.19 -11.88
N ARG A 57 -3.73 -3.24 -11.21
CA ARG A 57 -2.67 -3.54 -10.23
C ARG A 57 -3.22 -3.85 -8.85
N VAL A 58 -4.29 -3.19 -8.43
CA VAL A 58 -4.94 -3.51 -7.14
C VAL A 58 -5.66 -4.85 -7.21
N GLN A 59 -6.18 -5.23 -8.38
CA GLN A 59 -6.72 -6.58 -8.57
C GLN A 59 -5.68 -7.68 -8.33
N MET A 60 -4.39 -7.44 -8.60
CA MET A 60 -3.31 -8.40 -8.28
C MET A 60 -3.08 -8.55 -6.76
N VAL A 61 -3.48 -7.54 -5.97
CA VAL A 61 -3.40 -7.58 -4.50
C VAL A 61 -4.53 -8.42 -3.91
N ARG A 62 -5.66 -8.51 -4.63
CA ARG A 62 -6.89 -9.17 -4.17
C ARG A 62 -6.92 -10.67 -4.47
N GLU A 63 -5.93 -11.23 -5.16
CA GLU A 63 -5.83 -12.67 -5.42
C GLU A 63 -5.01 -13.36 -4.31
N ASN A 64 -5.68 -13.65 -3.20
CA ASN A 64 -5.50 -14.87 -2.40
C ASN A 64 -6.87 -15.33 -1.90
#